data_AF-A0A8J8FML7-F1
#
_entry.id   AF-A0A8J8FML7-F1
#
_cell.length_a   1.000
_cell.length_b   1.000
_cell.length_c   1.000
_cell.angle_alpha   90.00
_cell.angle_beta   90.00
_cell.angle_gamma   90.00
#
_symmetry.space_group_name_H-M   'P 1'
#
loop_
_entity.id
_entity.type
_entity.pdbx_description
1 polymer ?
#
loop_
_entity_poly.entity_id
_entity_poly.type
_entity_poly.pdbx_seq_one_letter_code
_entity_poly.pdbx_strand_id
1 'polypeptide(L)'
;MSAQVKRTAHGGCPHDCPDTCSMVYEVEDGKLLGVKGNPDHPMTQGGLCVKLKDYEKRHYHPDRLLHPLRRTGPKGSKQFERISWDEALDEITTKWKAI
;
A
#
# COMPACT_ATOMS: atom_id res chain seq x y z
N MET A 1 -28.58 -9.99 13.14
CA MET A 1 -27.51 -9.91 12.12
C MET A 1 -27.36 -8.43 11.79
N SER A 2 -26.25 -7.81 12.21
CA SER A 2 -26.04 -6.38 12.04
C SER A 2 -25.83 -6.07 10.56
N ALA A 3 -26.47 -5.03 10.04
CA ALA A 3 -26.30 -4.60 8.65
C ALA A 3 -24.82 -4.25 8.38
N GLN A 4 -24.22 -4.88 7.37
CA GLN A 4 -22.82 -4.66 6.97
C GLN A 4 -22.69 -3.25 6.38
N VAL A 5 -21.72 -2.48 6.88
CA VAL A 5 -21.53 -1.07 6.50
C VAL A 5 -20.56 -1.00 5.31
N LYS A 6 -21.11 -0.80 4.12
CA LYS A 6 -20.31 -0.40 2.95
C LYS A 6 -19.91 1.06 3.10
N ARG A 7 -18.61 1.34 3.10
CA ARG A 7 -18.06 2.71 3.12
C ARG A 7 -17.15 2.94 1.93
N THR A 8 -17.09 4.19 1.50
CA THR A 8 -16.10 4.65 0.53
C THR A 8 -15.01 5.47 1.22
N ALA A 9 -13.79 5.38 0.72
CA ALA A 9 -12.67 6.22 1.13
C ALA A 9 -11.98 6.79 -0.11
N HIS A 10 -11.40 7.98 0.01
CA HIS A 10 -10.65 8.61 -1.08
C HIS A 10 -9.14 8.46 -0.83
N GLY A 11 -8.37 8.34 -1.91
CA GLY A 11 -6.91 8.40 -1.86
C GLY A 11 -6.30 8.67 -3.23
N GLY A 12 -4.98 8.79 -3.27
CA GLY A 12 -4.23 9.02 -4.50
C GLY A 12 -3.60 7.74 -5.04
N CYS A 13 -3.47 7.65 -6.37
CA CYS A 13 -2.69 6.60 -7.01
C CYS A 13 -1.22 6.66 -6.55
N PRO A 14 -0.64 5.58 -6.00
CA PRO A 14 0.73 5.61 -5.48
C PRO A 14 1.79 5.33 -6.54
N HIS A 15 1.42 5.26 -7.83
CA HIS A 15 2.37 5.03 -8.92
C HIS A 15 3.12 6.29 -9.37
N ASP A 16 2.85 7.44 -8.73
CA ASP A 16 3.59 8.70 -8.91
C ASP A 16 3.80 9.09 -10.38
N CYS A 17 2.72 8.95 -11.17
CA CYS A 17 2.71 9.41 -12.56
C CYS A 17 2.04 10.79 -12.65
N PRO A 18 2.33 11.57 -13.72
CA PRO A 18 1.82 12.94 -13.87
C PRO A 18 0.29 13.07 -13.85
N ASP A 19 -0.45 12.00 -14.14
CA ASP A 19 -1.92 11.99 -14.11
C ASP A 19 -2.49 12.29 -12.72
N THR A 20 -1.73 12.00 -11.64
CA THR A 20 -2.14 12.25 -10.24
C THR A 20 -3.54 11.72 -9.89
N CYS A 21 -3.90 10.55 -10.41
CA CYS A 21 -5.26 10.01 -10.32
C CYS A 21 -5.79 9.97 -8.88
N SER A 22 -6.98 10.54 -8.67
CA SER A 22 -7.77 10.33 -7.45
C SER A 22 -8.58 9.03 -7.55
N MET A 23 -8.59 8.27 -6.47
CA MET A 23 -9.19 6.94 -6.38
C MET A 23 -10.22 6.87 -5.26
N VAL A 24 -11.24 6.06 -5.47
CA VAL A 24 -12.30 5.70 -4.52
C VAL A 24 -12.15 4.22 -4.16
N TYR A 25 -11.94 3.95 -2.88
CA TYR A 25 -11.84 2.62 -2.31
C TYR A 25 -13.18 2.20 -1.75
N GLU A 26 -13.69 1.05 -2.18
CA GLU A 26 -14.92 0.46 -1.64
C GLU A 26 -14.56 -0.57 -0.56
N VAL A 27 -15.00 -0.33 0.68
CA VAL A 27 -14.67 -1.17 1.84
C VAL A 27 -15.94 -1.68 2.49
N GLU A 28 -15.97 -2.98 2.80
CA GLU A 28 -17.06 -3.65 3.51
C GLU A 28 -16.46 -4.59 4.55
N ASP A 29 -16.99 -4.56 5.78
CA ASP A 29 -16.50 -5.37 6.90
C ASP A 29 -14.97 -5.32 7.11
N GLY A 30 -14.39 -4.13 6.92
CA GLY A 30 -12.95 -3.91 7.03
C GLY A 30 -12.11 -4.48 5.88
N LYS A 31 -12.74 -5.06 4.85
CA LYS A 31 -12.07 -5.59 3.65
C LYS A 31 -12.24 -4.66 2.47
N LEU A 32 -11.16 -4.45 1.73
CA LEU A 32 -11.17 -3.72 0.48
C LEU A 32 -11.79 -4.60 -0.61
N LEU A 33 -12.94 -4.19 -1.12
CA LEU A 33 -13.63 -4.92 -2.19
C LEU A 33 -13.14 -4.53 -3.59
N GLY A 34 -12.71 -3.27 -3.75
CA GLY A 34 -12.25 -2.77 -5.04
C GLY A 34 -11.83 -1.31 -5.00
N VAL A 35 -11.19 -0.88 -6.08
CA VAL A 35 -10.73 0.50 -6.28
C VAL A 35 -11.22 1.00 -7.64
N LYS A 36 -11.83 2.18 -7.64
CA LYS A 36 -12.33 2.88 -8.83
C LYS A 36 -11.72 4.27 -8.93
N GLY A 37 -11.76 4.88 -10.10
CA GLY A 37 -11.37 6.28 -10.24
C GLY A 37 -12.44 7.19 -9.65
N ASN A 38 -12.02 8.31 -9.09
CA ASN A 38 -12.94 9.34 -8.62
C ASN A 38 -13.53 10.11 -9.82
N PRO A 39 -14.84 10.03 -10.08
CA PRO A 39 -15.48 10.74 -11.19
C PRO A 39 -15.40 12.26 -11.03
N ASP A 40 -15.32 12.76 -9.79
CA ASP A 40 -15.28 14.19 -9.48
C ASP A 40 -13.87 14.79 -9.60
N HIS A 41 -12.86 13.97 -9.90
CA HIS A 41 -11.49 14.46 -10.07
C HIS A 41 -11.34 15.20 -11.41
N PRO A 42 -10.96 16.50 -11.42
CA PRO A 42 -11.02 17.33 -12.62
C PRO A 42 -10.10 16.82 -13.75
N MET A 43 -8.96 16.22 -13.41
CA MET A 43 -7.96 15.80 -14.40
C MET A 43 -8.26 14.43 -15.00
N THR A 44 -8.76 13.48 -14.20
CA THR A 44 -8.86 12.08 -14.62
C THR A 44 -10.30 11.58 -14.74
N GLN A 45 -11.27 12.29 -14.15
CA GLN A 45 -12.72 12.09 -14.34
C GLN A 45 -13.15 10.61 -14.24
N GLY A 46 -12.64 9.89 -13.24
CA GLY A 46 -12.93 8.47 -13.02
C GLY A 46 -12.07 7.48 -13.82
N GLY A 47 -11.26 7.96 -14.77
CA GLY A 47 -10.31 7.15 -15.52
C GLY A 47 -9.16 6.65 -14.66
N LEU A 48 -8.92 5.33 -14.70
CA LEU A 48 -7.73 4.68 -14.14
C LEU A 48 -7.05 3.85 -15.24
N CYS A 49 -5.72 3.84 -15.26
CA CYS A 49 -4.96 3.03 -16.20
C CYS A 49 -5.00 1.53 -15.85
N VAL A 50 -4.60 0.67 -16.80
CA VAL A 50 -4.59 -0.79 -16.63
C VAL A 50 -3.73 -1.27 -15.45
N LYS A 51 -2.73 -0.49 -15.01
CA LYS A 51 -1.89 -0.81 -13.84
C LYS A 51 -2.68 -0.83 -12.53
N LEU A 52 -3.82 -0.15 -12.51
CA LEU A 52 -4.74 -0.07 -11.36
C LEU A 52 -5.92 -1.03 -11.50
N LYS A 53 -5.98 -1.81 -12.57
CA LYS A 53 -6.96 -2.89 -12.70
C LYS A 53 -6.75 -3.88 -11.55
N ASP A 54 -7.84 -4.22 -10.87
CA ASP A 54 -7.85 -5.17 -9.74
C ASP A 54 -6.88 -4.78 -8.60
N TYR A 55 -6.79 -3.49 -8.28
CA TYR A 55 -5.82 -2.97 -7.30
C TYR A 55 -5.96 -3.60 -5.90
N GLU A 56 -7.15 -4.06 -5.53
CA GLU A 56 -7.40 -4.83 -4.31
C GLU A 56 -6.56 -6.11 -4.25
N LYS A 57 -6.31 -6.78 -5.39
CA LYS A 57 -5.46 -7.99 -5.43
C LYS A 57 -4.02 -7.66 -5.06
N ARG A 58 -3.53 -6.45 -5.38
CA ARG A 58 -2.21 -5.99 -4.96
C ARG A 58 -2.15 -5.75 -3.45
N HIS A 59 -3.22 -5.22 -2.85
CA HIS A 59 -3.32 -5.05 -1.40
C HIS A 59 -3.25 -6.40 -0.66
N TYR A 60 -3.85 -7.43 -1.23
CA TYR A 60 -3.90 -8.80 -0.67
C TYR A 60 -2.89 -9.78 -1.28
N HIS A 61 -1.86 -9.28 -1.96
CA HIS A 61 -0.88 -10.15 -2.60
C HIS A 61 -0.17 -11.04 -1.56
N PRO A 62 0.02 -12.35 -1.81
CA PRO A 62 0.64 -13.26 -0.85
C PRO A 62 2.07 -12.84 -0.45
N ASP A 63 2.82 -12.25 -1.39
CA ASP A 63 4.20 -11.78 -1.14
C ASP A 63 4.28 -10.35 -0.57
N ARG A 64 3.17 -9.79 -0.09
CA ARG A 64 3.19 -8.43 0.49
C ARG A 64 4.08 -8.40 1.74
N LEU A 65 4.96 -7.40 1.82
CA LEU A 65 5.74 -7.15 3.04
C LEU A 65 4.83 -6.63 4.15
N LEU A 66 4.57 -7.49 5.15
CA LEU A 66 3.71 -7.18 6.29
C LEU A 66 4.50 -6.81 7.55
N HIS A 67 5.79 -7.09 7.58
CA HIS A 67 6.65 -6.91 8.74
C HIS A 67 8.00 -6.31 8.34
N PRO A 68 8.66 -5.56 9.23
CA PRO A 68 10.04 -5.18 9.07
C PRO A 68 10.96 -6.39 8.94
N LEU A 69 11.95 -6.29 8.07
CA LEU A 69 12.93 -7.35 7.80
C LEU A 69 14.35 -6.79 7.87
N ARG A 70 15.25 -7.47 8.58
CA ARG A 70 16.69 -7.17 8.62
C ARG A 70 17.42 -8.10 7.66
N ARG A 71 18.29 -7.55 6.81
CA ARG A 71 19.18 -8.34 5.96
C ARG A 71 20.27 -8.98 6.82
N THR A 72 20.38 -10.30 6.78
CA THR A 72 21.38 -11.07 7.56
C THR A 72 22.53 -11.60 6.71
N GLY A 73 22.39 -11.63 5.38
CA GLY A 73 23.42 -12.08 4.45
C GLY A 73 23.97 -10.97 3.52
N PRO A 74 24.86 -11.35 2.57
CA PRO A 74 25.38 -10.42 1.56
C PRO A 74 24.27 -9.75 0.75
N LYS A 75 24.52 -8.53 0.25
CA LYS A 75 23.55 -7.81 -0.61
C LYS A 75 23.22 -8.67 -1.83
N GLY A 76 21.92 -8.85 -2.09
CA GLY A 76 21.42 -9.69 -3.20
C GLY A 76 21.13 -11.16 -2.82
N SER A 77 21.56 -11.63 -1.64
CA SER A 77 21.35 -13.02 -1.19
C SER A 77 19.90 -13.37 -0.82
N LYS A 78 19.02 -12.36 -0.69
CA LYS A 78 17.64 -12.49 -0.18
C LYS A 78 17.53 -13.12 1.22
N GLN A 79 18.60 -13.10 2.00
CA GLN A 79 18.58 -13.58 3.38
C GLN A 79 18.12 -12.47 4.32
N PHE A 80 16.94 -12.67 4.91
CA PHE A 80 16.32 -11.74 5.83
C PHE A 80 15.77 -12.47 7.06
N GLU A 81 15.86 -11.82 8.20
CA GLU A 81 15.13 -12.21 9.41
C GLU A 81 14.03 -11.17 9.70
N ARG A 82 12.92 -11.62 10.28
CA ARG A 82 11.86 -10.71 10.75
C ARG A 82 12.31 -10.04 12.04
N ILE A 83 12.12 -8.72 12.11
CA ILE A 83 12.34 -7.93 13.33
C ILE A 83 11.08 -7.12 13.66
N SER A 84 11.03 -6.56 14.87
CA SER A 84 9.99 -5.63 15.29
C SER A 84 10.17 -4.24 14.66
N TRP A 85 9.14 -3.41 14.75
CA TRP A 85 9.23 -2.01 14.33
C TRP A 85 10.20 -1.21 15.20
N ASP A 86 10.20 -1.44 16.52
CA ASP A 86 11.10 -0.75 17.45
C ASP A 86 12.57 -1.06 17.11
N GLU A 87 12.92 -2.34 16.94
CA GLU A 87 14.28 -2.75 16.52
C GLU A 87 14.68 -2.13 15.17
N ALA A 88 13.76 -2.08 14.20
CA ALA A 88 14.04 -1.53 12.88
C ALA A 88 14.33 -0.03 12.94
N LEU A 89 13.53 0.72 13.70
CA LEU A 89 13.68 2.17 13.86
C LEU A 89 14.93 2.52 14.68
N ASP A 90 15.20 1.78 15.75
CA ASP A 90 16.37 1.97 16.60
C ASP A 90 17.67 1.71 15.83
N GLU A 91 17.72 0.64 15.03
CA GLU A 91 18.90 0.31 14.25
C GLU A 91 19.17 1.36 13.16
N ILE A 92 18.15 1.81 12.43
CA ILE A 92 18.27 2.87 11.43
C ILE A 92 18.78 4.15 12.09
N THR A 93 18.18 4.55 13.21
CA THR A 93 18.54 5.77 13.93
C THR A 93 19.97 5.71 14.47
N THR A 94 20.37 4.57 15.04
CA THR A 94 21.73 4.35 15.55
C THR A 94 22.76 4.47 14.43
N LYS A 95 22.50 3.84 13.28
CA LYS A 95 23.39 3.93 12.10
C LYS A 95 23.46 5.34 11.53
N TRP A 96 22.31 6.02 11.43
CA TRP A 96 22.24 7.39 10.92
C TRP A 96 23.06 8.37 11.76
N LYS A 97 22.96 8.28 13.10
CA LYS A 97 23.71 9.16 14.02
C LYS A 97 25.22 8.93 14.02
N ALA A 98 25.69 7.82 13.46
CA ALA A 98 27.10 7.48 13.37
C ALA A 98 27.76 7.93 12.04
N ILE A 99 26.99 8.56 11.14
CA ILE A 99 27.44 9.19 9.90
C ILE A 99 27.50 10.70 10.12
#